data_AF-A0A8J6JHH6-F1
#
_entry.id   AF-A0A8J6JHH6-F1
#
_cell.length_a   1.000
_cell.length_b   1.000
_cell.length_c   1.000
_cell.angle_alpha   90.00
_cell.angle_beta   90.00
_cell.angle_gamma   90.00
#
_symmetry.space_group_name_H-M   'P 1'
#
loop_
_entity.id
_entity.type
_entity.pdbx_description
1 polymer ?
#
loop_
_entity_poly.entity_id
_entity_poly.type
_entity_poly.pdbx_seq_one_letter_code
_entity_poly.pdbx_strand_id
1 'polypeptide(L)'
;MSKMFSVVTLDAPHSLMTEHFVPGSPDGLDELLDCDEISEVLAEWPLGDTIEAKIQTYLYGDGETVRADEEDLAFFQEHFDELDASDALDCISDHSFSFESDELDFGYGEESDDEEDLEL
;
A
#
# COMPACT_ATOMS: atom_id res chain seq x y z
N MET A 1 0.59 21.96 12.21
CA MET A 1 0.36 20.51 12.40
C MET A 1 1.05 19.86 11.24
N SER A 2 1.99 18.98 11.52
CA SER A 2 2.71 18.21 10.50
C SER A 2 1.85 17.03 10.10
N LYS A 3 1.63 16.86 8.80
CA LYS A 3 0.88 15.74 8.24
C LYS A 3 1.83 14.58 7.98
N MET A 4 1.51 13.42 8.54
CA MET A 4 2.27 12.18 8.39
C MET A 4 1.56 11.25 7.41
N PHE A 5 2.29 10.88 6.36
CA PHE A 5 1.86 9.89 5.37
C PHE A 5 3.05 9.03 4.96
N SER A 6 2.77 7.90 4.35
CA SER A 6 3.80 7.07 3.74
C SER A 6 3.50 6.83 2.27
N VAL A 7 4.56 6.72 1.48
CA VAL A 7 4.51 6.28 0.09
C VAL A 7 4.94 4.83 0.08
N VAL A 8 4.03 3.97 -0.37
CA VAL A 8 4.23 2.53 -0.50
C VAL A 8 4.43 2.23 -1.98
N THR A 9 5.65 1.91 -2.34
CA THR A 9 6.00 1.44 -3.68
C THR A 9 6.01 -0.08 -3.67
N LEU A 10 5.22 -0.69 -4.55
CA LEU A 10 5.23 -2.14 -4.76
C LEU A 10 5.89 -2.42 -6.11
N ASP A 11 6.89 -3.28 -6.11
CA ASP A 11 7.59 -3.75 -7.30
C ASP A 11 7.56 -5.28 -7.36
N ALA A 12 7.27 -5.83 -8.54
CA ALA A 12 7.38 -7.26 -8.79
C ALA A 12 7.87 -7.52 -10.22
N PRO A 13 8.63 -8.60 -10.45
CA PRO A 13 9.29 -8.82 -11.73
C PRO A 13 8.32 -9.05 -12.90
N HIS A 14 7.11 -9.55 -12.62
CA HIS A 14 6.08 -9.78 -13.63
C HIS A 14 4.91 -8.78 -13.59
N SER A 15 4.99 -7.75 -12.74
CA SER A 15 3.94 -6.74 -12.58
C SER A 15 4.48 -5.33 -12.84
N LEU A 16 3.56 -4.37 -12.96
CA LEU A 16 3.91 -2.96 -13.07
C LEU A 16 4.17 -2.39 -11.69
N MET A 17 5.30 -1.71 -11.50
CA MET A 17 5.57 -0.92 -10.30
C MET A 17 4.42 0.06 -10.04
N THR A 18 3.85 0.01 -8.83
CA THR A 18 2.74 0.88 -8.40
C THR A 18 3.13 1.63 -7.13
N GLU A 19 2.54 2.79 -6.92
CA GLU A 19 2.80 3.67 -5.78
C GLU A 19 1.49 4.05 -5.13
N HIS A 20 1.38 3.82 -3.81
CA HIS A 20 0.18 4.07 -3.02
C HIS A 20 0.50 5.00 -1.85
N PHE A 21 -0.37 5.98 -1.62
CA PHE A 21 -0.24 6.95 -0.54
C PHE A 21 -1.13 6.52 0.62
N VAL A 22 -0.52 6.24 1.76
CA VAL A 22 -1.22 5.71 2.94
C VAL A 22 -1.06 6.62 4.15
N PRO A 23 -2.09 6.72 5.00
CA PRO A 23 -2.04 7.59 6.17
C PRO A 23 -1.16 6.99 7.27
N GLY A 24 -0.26 7.80 7.84
CA GLY A 24 0.64 7.35 8.91
C GLY A 24 1.87 6.57 8.41
N SER A 25 2.32 5.59 9.20
CA SER A 25 3.49 4.75 8.94
C SER A 25 3.10 3.28 9.07
N PRO A 26 2.72 2.59 7.99
CA PRO A 26 2.62 1.14 8.03
C PRO A 26 4.03 0.56 8.17
N ASP A 27 4.23 -0.31 9.16
CA ASP A 27 5.53 -0.91 9.45
C ASP A 27 5.59 -2.39 9.01
N GLY A 28 4.46 -2.96 8.55
CA GLY A 28 4.39 -4.36 8.15
C GLY A 28 3.34 -4.65 7.07
N LEU A 29 3.37 -5.88 6.56
CA LEU A 29 2.48 -6.35 5.50
C LEU A 29 1.01 -6.29 5.89
N ASP A 30 0.64 -6.73 7.11
CA ASP A 30 -0.75 -6.70 7.58
C ASP A 30 -1.37 -5.29 7.51
N GLU A 31 -0.59 -4.24 7.83
CA GLU A 31 -1.07 -2.86 7.77
C GLU A 31 -1.20 -2.35 6.33
N LEU A 32 -0.36 -2.83 5.41
CA LEU A 32 -0.52 -2.54 3.99
C LEU A 32 -1.77 -3.21 3.41
N LEU A 33 -2.06 -4.43 3.85
CA LEU A 33 -3.24 -5.18 3.41
C LEU A 33 -4.56 -4.64 3.99
N ASP A 34 -4.51 -3.85 5.06
CA ASP A 34 -5.67 -3.09 5.56
C ASP A 34 -6.09 -1.98 4.57
N CYS A 35 -5.19 -1.57 3.67
CA CYS A 35 -5.50 -0.60 2.62
C CYS A 35 -6.14 -1.31 1.42
N ASP A 36 -7.43 -1.03 1.18
CA ASP A 36 -8.20 -1.61 0.08
C ASP A 36 -7.48 -1.45 -1.27
N GLU A 37 -6.92 -0.27 -1.56
CA GLU A 37 -6.21 0.03 -2.81
C GLU A 37 -4.98 -0.88 -3.03
N ILE A 38 -4.21 -1.13 -1.97
CA ILE A 38 -3.03 -2.00 -2.04
C ILE A 38 -3.47 -3.45 -2.18
N SER A 39 -4.46 -3.87 -1.38
CA SER A 39 -4.96 -5.24 -1.41
C SER A 39 -5.55 -5.60 -2.79
N GLU A 40 -6.27 -4.68 -3.44
CA GLU A 40 -6.84 -4.87 -4.77
C GLU A 40 -5.75 -5.06 -5.82
N VAL A 41 -4.72 -4.20 -5.82
CA VAL A 41 -3.61 -4.32 -6.77
C VAL A 41 -2.83 -5.61 -6.57
N LEU A 42 -2.54 -5.98 -5.31
CA LEU A 42 -1.83 -7.22 -5.00
C LEU A 42 -2.65 -8.46 -5.38
N ALA A 43 -3.99 -8.41 -5.29
CA ALA A 43 -4.88 -9.49 -5.72
C ALA A 43 -4.93 -9.66 -7.25
N GLU A 44 -4.68 -8.59 -8.02
CA GLU A 44 -4.56 -8.67 -9.48
C GLU A 44 -3.21 -9.20 -9.95
N TRP A 45 -2.19 -9.22 -9.09
CA TRP A 45 -0.85 -9.65 -9.45
C TRP A 45 -0.74 -11.18 -9.51
N PRO A 46 0.10 -11.72 -10.41
CA PRO A 46 0.31 -13.16 -10.50
C PRO A 46 0.80 -13.75 -9.17
N LEU A 47 0.20 -14.88 -8.79
CA LEU A 47 0.63 -15.66 -7.64
C LEU A 47 2.01 -16.28 -7.89
N GLY A 48 2.88 -16.24 -6.88
CA GLY A 48 4.25 -16.77 -6.93
C GLY A 48 5.32 -15.74 -7.32
N ASP A 49 4.96 -14.47 -7.46
CA ASP A 49 5.91 -13.36 -7.58
C ASP A 49 6.42 -12.93 -6.20
N THR A 50 7.73 -12.62 -6.12
CA THR A 50 8.30 -11.95 -4.96
C THR A 50 8.06 -10.46 -5.10
N ILE A 51 7.22 -9.93 -4.21
CA ILE A 51 6.83 -8.52 -4.20
C ILE A 51 7.74 -7.78 -3.24
N GLU A 52 8.40 -6.73 -3.72
CA GLU A 52 9.17 -5.81 -2.90
C GLU A 52 8.28 -4.61 -2.55
N ALA A 53 7.95 -4.47 -1.26
CA ALA A 53 7.29 -3.28 -0.73
C ALA A 53 8.34 -2.35 -0.12
N LYS A 54 8.39 -1.14 -0.65
CA LYS A 54 9.19 -0.04 -0.10
C LYS A 54 8.26 1.00 0.49
N ILE A 55 8.44 1.27 1.78
CA ILE A 55 7.64 2.22 2.54
C ILE A 55 8.54 3.39 2.93
N GLN A 56 8.16 4.57 2.50
CA GLN A 56 8.85 5.81 2.85
C GLN A 56 7.88 6.73 3.57
N THR A 57 8.12 6.99 4.85
CA THR A 57 7.28 7.86 5.67
C THR A 57 7.78 9.29 5.62
N TYR A 58 6.89 10.20 5.26
CA TYR A 58 7.16 11.62 5.13
C TYR A 58 6.34 12.46 6.12
N LEU A 59 6.91 13.60 6.50
CA LEU A 59 6.23 14.66 7.23
C LEU A 59 6.13 15.91 6.37
N TYR A 60 4.91 16.42 6.22
CA TYR A 60 4.64 17.69 5.57
C TYR A 60 4.20 18.76 6.57
N GLY A 61 4.95 19.87 6.65
CA GLY A 61 4.67 21.00 7.52
C GLY A 61 5.33 20.91 8.91
N ASP A 62 5.07 21.91 9.75
CA ASP A 62 5.71 22.10 11.07
C ASP A 62 4.74 21.93 12.25
N GLY A 63 5.23 21.35 13.34
CA GLY A 63 4.56 21.23 14.62
C GLY A 63 4.12 19.81 14.99
N GLU A 64 2.99 19.70 15.70
CA GLU A 64 2.45 18.40 16.16
C GLU A 64 2.11 17.49 14.98
N THR A 65 2.58 16.26 15.07
CA THR A 65 2.43 15.24 14.04
C THR A 65 1.07 14.57 14.12
N VAL A 66 0.33 14.62 13.02
CA VAL A 66 -1.00 13.99 12.88
C VAL A 66 -1.02 13.14 11.61
N ARG A 67 -1.79 12.06 11.60
CA ARG A 67 -1.97 11.25 10.38
C ARG A 67 -2.65 12.09 9.31
N ALA A 68 -2.20 11.92 8.07
CA ALA A 68 -2.86 12.49 6.90
C ALA A 68 -4.28 11.91 6.77
N ASP A 69 -5.23 12.75 6.37
CA ASP A 69 -6.59 12.35 6.05
C ASP A 69 -6.68 12.04 4.55
N GLU A 70 -7.78 11.45 4.07
CA GLU A 70 -7.98 11.12 2.64
C GLU A 70 -7.80 12.33 1.72
N GLU A 71 -8.27 13.52 2.15
CA GLU A 71 -8.09 14.78 1.41
C GLU A 71 -6.61 15.20 1.32
N ASP A 72 -5.84 14.96 2.38
CA ASP A 72 -4.40 15.26 2.36
C ASP A 72 -3.65 14.27 1.44
N LEU A 73 -4.02 12.98 1.47
CA LEU A 73 -3.38 11.96 0.64
C LEU A 73 -3.58 12.25 -0.85
N ALA A 74 -4.79 12.61 -1.27
CA ALA A 74 -5.07 13.03 -2.65
C ALA A 74 -4.23 14.25 -3.05
N PHE A 75 -4.12 15.25 -2.16
CA PHE A 75 -3.26 16.41 -2.39
C PHE A 75 -1.79 16.03 -2.53
N PHE A 76 -1.28 15.16 -1.65
CA PHE A 76 0.10 14.69 -1.74
C PHE A 76 0.32 13.91 -3.02
N GLN A 77 -0.58 13.02 -3.40
CA GLN A 77 -0.47 12.26 -4.65
C GLN A 77 -0.40 13.18 -5.88
N GLU A 78 -1.19 14.25 -5.94
CA GLU A 78 -1.18 15.20 -7.07
C GLU A 78 0.04 16.13 -7.06
N HIS A 79 0.57 16.48 -5.88
CA HIS A 79 1.64 17.47 -5.72
C HIS A 79 2.99 16.88 -5.24
N PHE A 80 3.13 15.56 -5.14
CA PHE A 80 4.26 14.90 -4.48
C PHE A 80 5.59 15.33 -5.07
N ASP A 81 5.73 15.25 -6.40
CA ASP A 81 6.96 15.57 -7.12
C ASP A 81 7.38 17.04 -6.90
N GLU A 82 6.41 17.97 -6.81
CA GLU A 82 6.68 19.38 -6.51
C GLU A 82 7.15 19.56 -5.06
N LEU A 83 6.52 18.86 -4.12
CA LEU A 83 6.84 18.93 -2.69
C LEU A 83 8.20 18.29 -2.38
N ASP A 84 8.49 17.13 -2.95
CA ASP A 84 9.78 16.43 -2.87
C ASP A 84 10.91 17.28 -3.48
N ALA A 85 10.71 17.78 -4.71
CA ALA A 85 11.69 18.64 -5.38
C ALA A 85 11.94 19.96 -4.64
N SER A 86 10.96 20.44 -3.87
CA SER A 86 11.06 21.66 -3.05
C SER A 86 11.61 21.41 -1.65
N ASP A 87 11.99 20.17 -1.30
CA ASP A 87 12.48 19.78 0.04
C ASP A 87 11.46 20.12 1.15
N ALA A 88 10.16 20.11 0.80
CA ALA A 88 9.07 20.43 1.72
C ALA A 88 8.61 19.20 2.53
N LEU A 89 9.07 18.01 2.15
CA LEU A 89 8.78 16.72 2.78
C LEU A 89 10.01 16.25 3.56
N ASP A 90 9.84 15.99 4.85
CA ASP A 90 10.90 15.41 5.69
C ASP A 90 10.74 13.89 5.72
N CYS A 91 11.67 13.15 5.13
CA CYS A 91 11.67 11.68 5.14
C CYS A 91 12.19 11.17 6.48
N ILE A 92 11.28 10.70 7.34
CA ILE A 92 11.60 10.28 8.71
C ILE A 92 11.82 8.77 8.85
N SER A 93 11.34 7.98 7.89
CA SER A 93 11.49 6.52 7.90
C SER A 93 11.60 6.01 6.47
N ASP A 94 12.56 5.11 6.24
CA ASP A 94 12.69 4.34 5.02
C ASP A 94 12.85 2.86 5.39
N HIS A 95 11.89 2.05 4.98
CA HIS A 95 11.98 0.61 5.19
C HIS A 95 11.48 -0.12 3.95
N SER A 96 12.09 -1.26 3.65
CA SER A 96 11.69 -2.12 2.54
C SER A 96 11.71 -3.56 2.98
N PHE A 97 10.72 -4.33 2.57
CA PHE A 97 10.67 -5.76 2.77
C PHE A 97 10.09 -6.45 1.55
N SER A 98 10.43 -7.73 1.39
CA SER A 98 9.91 -8.58 0.34
C SER A 98 9.01 -9.66 0.94
N PHE A 99 7.94 -10.00 0.24
CA PHE A 99 7.02 -11.08 0.60
C PHE A 99 6.60 -11.84 -0.66
N GLU A 100 6.19 -13.09 -0.51
CA GLU A 100 5.67 -13.87 -1.63
C GLU A 100 4.17 -13.60 -1.78
N SER A 101 3.69 -13.41 -3.01
CA SER A 101 2.25 -13.20 -3.24
C SER A 101 1.39 -14.42 -2.87
N ASP A 102 2.01 -15.60 -2.75
CA ASP A 102 1.40 -16.84 -2.24
C ASP A 102 1.13 -16.80 -0.72
N GLU A 103 1.86 -15.96 0.04
CA GLU A 103 1.61 -15.75 1.48
C GLU A 103 0.37 -14.87 1.74
N LEU A 104 -0.15 -14.23 0.70
CA LEU A 104 -1.32 -13.36 0.79
C LEU A 104 -2.60 -14.20 0.72
N ASP A 105 -3.20 -14.44 1.87
CA ASP A 105 -4.52 -15.06 1.96
C ASP A 105 -5.60 -14.01 1.67
N PHE A 106 -5.88 -13.75 0.40
CA PHE A 106 -7.03 -12.92 -0.01
C PHE A 106 -8.38 -13.63 0.15
N GLY A 107 -8.43 -14.78 0.82
CA GLY A 107 -9.65 -15.55 1.03
C GLY A 107 -10.20 -16.21 -0.25
N TYR A 108 -9.36 -16.53 -1.25
CA TYR A 108 -9.75 -17.43 -2.35
C TYR A 108 -9.78 -18.89 -1.85
N GLY A 109 -10.67 -19.16 -0.90
CA GLY A 109 -10.73 -20.39 -0.15
C GLY A 109 -12.15 -20.81 0.21
N GLU A 110 -13.06 -20.78 -0.77
CA GLU A 110 -14.13 -21.76 -1.02
C GLU A 110 -15.13 -21.17 -2.04
N GLU A 111 -14.98 -21.51 -3.32
CA GLU A 111 -16.19 -21.81 -4.09
C GLU A 111 -16.76 -23.09 -3.45
N SER A 112 -17.52 -22.96 -2.36
CA SER A 112 -18.39 -24.04 -1.92
C SER A 112 -19.41 -24.18 -3.04
N ASP A 113 -19.19 -25.17 -3.89
CA ASP A 113 -20.09 -25.69 -4.92
C ASP A 113 -21.55 -25.61 -4.42
N ASP A 114 -22.29 -24.58 -4.85
CA ASP A 114 -23.72 -24.42 -4.57
C ASP A 114 -24.46 -25.56 -5.30
N GLU A 115 -24.98 -26.50 -4.50
CA GLU A 115 -26.01 -27.52 -4.73
C GLU A 115 -26.59 -27.68 -6.15
N GLU A 116 -26.52 -28.88 -6.74
CA GLU A 116 -27.72 -29.52 -7.35
C GLU A 116 -27.75 -31.04 -7.10
N ASP A 117 -28.49 -31.42 -6.07
CA ASP A 117 -29.11 -32.74 -5.88
C ASP A 117 -30.12 -33.00 -7.01
N LEU A 118 -29.73 -33.74 -8.05
CA LEU A 118 -30.66 -34.31 -9.05
C LEU A 118 -30.24 -35.74 -9.40
N GLU A 119 -30.46 -36.68 -8.47
CA GLU A 119 -30.59 -38.09 -8.83
C GLU A 119 -31.90 -38.29 -9.62
N LEU A 120 -31.76 -38.68 -10.88
CA LEU A 120 -32.83 -38.96 -11.86
C LEU A 120 -33.32 -40.41 -11.79
#